data_AF-A0A7K0NG24-F1
#
_entry.id   AF-A0A7K0NG24-F1
#
_cell.length_a   1.000
_cell.length_b   1.000
_cell.length_c   1.000
_cell.angle_alpha   90.00
_cell.angle_beta   90.00
_cell.angle_gamma   90.00
#
_symmetry.space_group_name_H-M   'P 1'
#
loop_
_entity.id
_entity.type
_entity.pdbx_description
1 polymer ?
#
loop_
_entity_poly.entity_id
_entity_poly.type
_entity_poly.pdbx_seq_one_letter_code
_entity_poly.pdbx_strand_id
1 'polypeptide(L)'
;MSNLVEVTGSNLNYVYAVLAISLVALAIAFALRVQVLAADEGTAKMKEIAAAVQEGAAAYLNRQFKTLSIFVVIVFFLLFALPGTSDIRIGRSIFFLLGAVFSAAVGYNGMWLAVRANVRVAEAARQNSAAGAVKIAFRTGGVVGMTTVGLGLLGASLVVAIYRADAPAVLEGFGFGAAMLAMFMRVGGGIFTKAADVGADLVGKVEQGIPEDDPRNPATIADNVGDNVGDCAGMAADLFESYAVTLVAALILGKAAFGNEGL
;
A
#
# COMPACT_ATOMS: atom_id res chain seq x y z
N MET A 1 -28.19 -5.85 33.30
CA MET A 1 -27.21 -5.39 34.30
C MET A 1 -25.83 -5.67 33.74
N SER A 2 -25.07 -4.60 33.51
CA SER A 2 -23.60 -4.50 33.47
C SER A 2 -22.81 -5.81 33.32
N ASN A 3 -22.38 -6.12 32.09
CA ASN A 3 -21.08 -6.75 31.83
C ASN A 3 -20.32 -5.83 30.87
N LEU A 4 -20.04 -4.61 31.32
CA LEU A 4 -19.03 -3.76 30.69
C LEU A 4 -17.66 -4.29 31.14
N VAL A 5 -16.90 -4.73 30.14
CA VAL A 5 -15.61 -5.40 30.22
C VAL A 5 -14.51 -4.48 30.74
N GLU A 6 -13.53 -5.02 31.48
CA GLU A 6 -12.21 -4.40 31.58
C GLU A 6 -11.15 -5.31 30.98
N VAL A 7 -10.49 -4.83 29.93
CA VAL A 7 -9.18 -5.33 29.52
C VAL A 7 -8.18 -4.68 30.47
N THR A 8 -7.72 -5.40 31.49
CA THR A 8 -6.79 -4.88 32.50
C THR A 8 -5.34 -5.27 32.21
N GLY A 9 -4.43 -4.32 32.42
CA GLY A 9 -2.99 -4.55 32.68
C GLY A 9 -2.17 -5.16 31.54
N SER A 10 -1.98 -6.48 31.54
CA SER A 10 -0.97 -7.16 30.71
C SER A 10 -1.29 -7.10 29.21
N ASN A 11 -2.58 -7.20 28.83
CA ASN A 11 -2.96 -7.24 27.41
C ASN A 11 -2.78 -5.88 26.75
N LEU A 12 -3.03 -4.79 27.48
CA LEU A 12 -2.72 -3.43 27.02
C LEU A 12 -1.22 -3.21 26.87
N ASN A 13 -0.38 -3.79 27.75
CA ASN A 13 1.07 -3.72 27.60
C ASN A 13 1.55 -4.42 26.32
N TYR A 14 0.94 -5.55 25.94
CA TYR A 14 1.23 -6.20 24.65
C TYR A 14 0.81 -5.31 23.47
N VAL A 15 -0.36 -4.67 23.53
CA VAL A 15 -0.81 -3.74 22.49
C VAL A 15 0.13 -2.53 22.37
N TYR A 16 0.61 -1.97 23.47
CA TYR A 16 1.60 -0.89 23.44
C TYR A 16 2.97 -1.35 22.92
N ALA A 17 3.38 -2.56 23.23
CA ALA A 17 4.59 -3.16 22.64
C ALA A 17 4.44 -3.32 21.12
N VAL A 18 3.30 -3.81 20.64
CA VAL A 18 2.98 -3.90 19.21
C VAL A 18 2.97 -2.53 18.55
N LEU A 19 2.40 -1.52 19.22
CA LEU A 19 2.42 -0.14 18.74
C LEU A 19 3.85 0.40 18.65
N ALA A 20 4.72 0.14 19.63
CA ALA A 20 6.14 0.49 19.55
C ALA A 20 6.85 -0.21 18.37
N ILE A 21 6.60 -1.51 18.16
CA ILE A 21 7.13 -2.27 17.02
C ILE A 21 6.66 -1.66 15.69
N SER A 22 5.40 -1.24 15.60
CA SER A 22 4.85 -0.59 14.41
C SER A 22 5.61 0.70 14.06
N LEU A 23 5.93 1.51 15.07
CA LEU A 23 6.70 2.74 14.89
C LEU A 23 8.16 2.45 14.49
N VAL A 24 8.77 1.40 15.06
CA VAL A 24 10.10 0.95 14.65
C VAL A 24 10.10 0.48 13.19
N ALA A 25 9.09 -0.27 12.75
CA ALA A 25 8.96 -0.68 11.36
C ALA A 25 8.87 0.53 10.41
N LEU A 26 8.06 1.54 10.75
CA LEU A 26 7.97 2.79 9.99
C LEU A 26 9.29 3.58 9.99
N ALA A 27 10.02 3.60 11.11
CA ALA A 27 11.34 4.21 11.18
C ALA A 27 12.36 3.50 10.29
N ILE A 28 12.33 2.16 10.23
CA ILE A 28 13.17 1.38 9.31
C ILE A 28 12.78 1.67 7.86
N ALA A 29 11.48 1.73 7.54
CA ALA A 29 11.01 2.10 6.20
C ALA A 29 11.56 3.49 5.79
N PHE A 30 11.51 4.46 6.71
CA PHE A 30 12.09 5.78 6.47
C PHE A 30 13.60 5.74 6.27
N ALA A 31 14.34 5.00 7.10
CA ALA A 31 15.78 4.85 6.97
C ALA A 31 16.19 4.20 5.63
N LEU A 32 15.45 3.18 5.19
CA LEU A 32 15.64 2.54 3.89
C LEU A 32 15.35 3.50 2.74
N ARG A 33 14.26 4.28 2.83
CA ARG A 33 13.93 5.32 1.86
C ARG A 33 15.07 6.32 1.68
N VAL A 34 15.63 6.82 2.78
CA VAL A 34 16.77 7.76 2.72
C VAL A 34 17.96 7.14 2.01
N GLN A 35 18.26 5.87 2.29
CA GLN A 35 19.36 5.15 1.64
C GLN A 35 19.14 4.93 0.14
N VAL A 36 17.90 4.69 -0.30
CA VAL A 36 17.56 4.59 -1.72
C VAL A 36 17.73 5.94 -2.41
N LEU A 37 17.19 7.01 -1.81
CA LEU A 37 17.23 8.35 -2.42
C LEU A 37 18.63 8.95 -2.51
N ALA A 38 19.54 8.52 -1.63
CA ALA A 38 20.95 8.93 -1.65
C ALA A 38 21.75 8.37 -2.84
N ALA A 39 21.24 7.36 -3.56
CA ALA A 39 21.89 6.85 -4.77
C ALA A 39 21.75 7.82 -5.95
N ASP A 40 22.72 7.78 -6.86
CA ASP A 40 22.79 8.66 -8.03
C ASP A 40 21.67 8.34 -9.04
N GLU A 41 21.12 9.38 -9.64
CA GLU A 41 20.09 9.35 -10.68
C GLU A 41 20.69 9.27 -12.09
N GLY A 42 22.02 9.29 -12.20
CA GLY A 42 22.74 9.08 -13.45
C GLY A 42 22.66 10.27 -14.41
N THR A 43 22.58 9.95 -15.69
CA THR A 43 22.73 10.94 -16.78
C THR A 43 21.52 11.86 -16.93
N ALA A 44 21.72 13.00 -17.62
CA ALA A 44 20.63 13.94 -17.91
C ALA A 44 19.47 13.28 -18.69
N LYS A 45 19.78 12.40 -19.65
CA LYS A 45 18.76 11.70 -20.44
C LYS A 45 17.94 10.72 -19.59
N MET A 46 18.59 10.02 -18.65
CA MET A 46 17.91 9.14 -17.71
C MET A 46 16.94 9.91 -16.81
N LYS A 47 17.36 11.08 -16.32
CA LYS A 47 16.51 11.98 -15.51
C LYS A 47 15.30 12.48 -16.28
N GLU A 48 15.47 12.84 -17.55
CA GLU A 48 14.40 13.28 -18.44
C GLU A 48 13.33 12.18 -18.61
N ILE A 49 13.74 10.95 -18.92
CA ILE A 49 12.81 9.81 -19.07
C ILE A 49 12.12 9.50 -17.75
N ALA A 50 12.88 9.45 -16.65
CA ALA A 50 12.33 9.23 -15.32
C ALA A 50 11.29 10.29 -14.94
N ALA A 51 11.51 11.56 -15.32
CA ALA A 51 10.54 12.63 -15.07
C ALA A 51 9.22 12.40 -15.83
N ALA A 52 9.26 11.96 -17.08
CA ALA A 52 8.07 11.63 -17.86
C ALA A 52 7.27 10.47 -17.21
N VAL A 53 7.96 9.42 -16.75
CA VAL A 53 7.31 8.31 -16.04
C VAL A 53 6.73 8.77 -14.69
N GLN A 54 7.44 9.64 -13.96
CA GLN A 54 6.95 10.21 -12.69
C GLN A 54 5.68 11.03 -12.89
N GLU A 55 5.64 11.86 -13.93
CA GLU A 55 4.48 12.67 -14.27
C GLU A 55 3.29 11.79 -14.63
N GLY A 56 3.48 10.80 -15.52
CA GLY A 56 2.43 9.88 -15.93
C GLY A 56 1.85 9.07 -14.77
N ALA A 57 2.72 8.50 -13.93
CA ALA A 57 2.30 7.70 -12.77
C ALA A 57 1.56 8.54 -11.72
N ALA A 58 2.03 9.77 -11.46
CA ALA A 58 1.34 10.69 -10.56
C ALA A 58 -0.01 11.14 -11.11
N ALA A 59 -0.09 11.47 -12.40
CA ALA A 59 -1.34 11.87 -13.05
C ALA A 59 -2.39 10.75 -12.99
N TYR A 60 -1.98 9.51 -13.25
CA TYR A 60 -2.84 8.34 -13.16
C TYR A 60 -3.38 8.12 -11.75
N LEU A 61 -2.51 8.03 -10.72
CA LEU A 61 -2.97 7.80 -9.34
C LEU A 61 -3.84 8.95 -8.83
N ASN A 62 -3.53 10.20 -9.17
CA ASN A 62 -4.36 11.35 -8.80
C ASN A 62 -5.77 11.22 -9.40
N ARG A 63 -5.88 10.80 -10.66
CA ARG A 63 -7.18 10.57 -11.31
C ARG A 63 -7.93 9.40 -10.68
N GLN A 64 -7.21 8.32 -10.35
CA GLN A 64 -7.78 7.16 -9.69
C GLN A 64 -8.33 7.54 -8.31
N PHE A 65 -7.53 8.15 -7.44
CA PHE A 65 -7.95 8.57 -6.11
C PHE A 65 -9.10 9.58 -6.10
N LYS A 66 -9.13 10.52 -7.06
CA LYS A 66 -10.27 11.44 -7.21
C LYS A 66 -11.57 10.72 -7.54
N THR A 67 -11.49 9.59 -8.25
CA THR A 67 -12.66 8.77 -8.58
C THR A 67 -13.05 7.89 -7.38
N LEU A 68 -12.08 7.28 -6.71
CA LEU A 68 -12.31 6.41 -5.56
C LEU A 68 -12.82 7.15 -4.33
N SER A 69 -12.47 8.42 -4.15
CA SER A 69 -12.96 9.22 -3.02
C SER A 69 -14.49 9.29 -2.97
N ILE A 70 -15.17 9.29 -4.12
CA ILE A 70 -16.63 9.27 -4.21
C ILE A 70 -17.17 7.96 -3.61
N PHE A 71 -16.59 6.81 -4.01
CA PHE A 71 -16.98 5.50 -3.48
C PHE A 71 -16.70 5.38 -1.99
N VAL A 72 -15.53 5.85 -1.53
CA VAL A 72 -15.17 5.89 -0.11
C VAL A 72 -16.20 6.68 0.70
N VAL A 73 -16.61 7.86 0.23
CA VAL A 73 -17.62 8.68 0.94
C VAL A 73 -18.98 7.98 0.97
N ILE A 74 -19.42 7.36 -0.13
CA ILE A 74 -20.70 6.63 -0.16
C ILE A 74 -20.67 5.48 0.83
N VAL A 75 -19.64 4.65 0.79
CA VAL A 75 -19.51 3.48 1.67
C VAL A 75 -19.39 3.90 3.13
N PHE A 76 -18.65 4.98 3.42
CA PHE A 76 -18.58 5.55 4.76
C PHE A 76 -19.96 5.82 5.36
N PHE A 77 -20.89 6.44 4.60
CA PHE A 77 -22.24 6.67 5.08
C PHE A 77 -23.08 5.39 5.16
N LEU A 78 -22.90 4.44 4.24
CA LEU A 78 -23.60 3.16 4.27
C LEU A 78 -23.24 2.31 5.51
N LEU A 79 -22.01 2.42 6.02
CA LEU A 79 -21.58 1.70 7.22
C LEU A 79 -22.35 2.11 8.50
N PHE A 80 -23.04 3.25 8.51
CA PHE A 80 -23.95 3.64 9.60
C PHE A 80 -25.28 2.88 9.60
N ALA A 81 -25.69 2.35 8.44
CA ALA A 81 -26.92 1.57 8.32
C ALA A 81 -26.78 0.14 8.89
N LEU A 82 -25.54 -0.35 9.02
CA LEU A 82 -25.24 -1.66 9.58
C LEU A 82 -25.52 -1.70 11.11
N PRO A 83 -25.95 -2.85 11.64
CA PRO A 83 -26.28 -3.00 13.06
C PRO A 83 -25.08 -2.74 13.97
N GLY A 84 -25.35 -2.28 15.20
CA GLY A 84 -24.36 -1.91 16.21
C GLY A 84 -24.87 -0.80 17.14
N THR A 85 -24.17 -0.57 18.24
CA THR A 85 -24.35 0.64 19.07
C THR A 85 -23.84 1.87 18.33
N SER A 86 -24.28 3.07 18.72
CA SER A 86 -23.86 4.32 18.06
C SER A 86 -22.34 4.47 17.99
N ASP A 87 -21.64 4.12 19.07
CA ASP A 87 -20.18 4.20 19.16
C ASP A 87 -19.46 3.25 18.20
N ILE A 88 -19.98 2.02 18.05
CA ILE A 88 -19.44 1.02 17.12
C ILE A 88 -19.69 1.43 15.67
N ARG A 89 -20.87 1.98 15.34
CA ARG A 89 -21.17 2.45 13.98
C ARG A 89 -20.25 3.59 13.56
N ILE A 90 -20.05 4.56 14.44
CA ILE A 90 -19.12 5.67 14.22
C ILE A 90 -17.68 5.13 14.10
N GLY A 91 -17.26 4.27 15.04
CA GLY A 91 -15.93 3.67 15.04
C GLY A 91 -15.63 2.91 13.76
N ARG A 92 -16.50 1.97 13.37
CA ARG A 92 -16.38 1.18 12.13
C ARG A 92 -16.24 2.07 10.90
N SER A 93 -17.03 3.14 10.81
CA SER A 93 -17.00 4.06 9.67
C SER A 93 -15.71 4.89 9.64
N ILE A 94 -15.24 5.38 10.79
CA ILE A 94 -13.97 6.11 10.90
C ILE A 94 -12.78 5.20 10.57
N PHE A 95 -12.76 3.98 11.11
CA PHE A 95 -11.67 3.05 10.88
C PHE A 95 -11.69 2.47 9.46
N PHE A 96 -12.84 2.42 8.80
CA PHE A 96 -12.92 2.22 7.35
C PHE A 96 -12.17 3.29 6.57
N LEU A 97 -12.35 4.58 6.90
CA LEU A 97 -11.56 5.64 6.28
C LEU A 97 -10.08 5.48 6.60
N LEU A 98 -9.73 5.12 7.83
CA LEU A 98 -8.34 4.91 8.22
C LEU A 98 -7.69 3.77 7.41
N GLY A 99 -8.38 2.63 7.26
CA GLY A 99 -7.91 1.51 6.46
C GLY A 99 -7.74 1.87 4.99
N ALA A 100 -8.69 2.60 4.42
CA ALA A 100 -8.60 3.10 3.05
C ALA A 100 -7.43 4.08 2.87
N VAL A 101 -7.23 5.01 3.82
CA VAL A 101 -6.12 5.97 3.79
C VAL A 101 -4.78 5.27 3.94
N PHE A 102 -4.66 4.26 4.81
CA PHE A 102 -3.42 3.51 4.99
C PHE A 102 -3.09 2.69 3.75
N SER A 103 -4.08 2.02 3.14
CA SER A 103 -3.91 1.31 1.87
C SER A 103 -3.45 2.27 0.75
N ALA A 104 -4.05 3.47 0.69
CA ALA A 104 -3.68 4.50 -0.28
C ALA A 104 -2.27 5.02 -0.03
N ALA A 105 -1.90 5.22 1.24
CA ALA A 105 -0.58 5.68 1.63
C ALA A 105 0.50 4.65 1.27
N VAL A 106 0.26 3.35 1.51
CA VAL A 106 1.17 2.27 1.12
C VAL A 106 1.34 2.22 -0.40
N GLY A 107 0.23 2.18 -1.15
CA GLY A 107 0.26 2.15 -2.61
C GLY A 107 0.95 3.38 -3.23
N TYR A 108 0.60 4.57 -2.74
CA TYR A 108 1.20 5.82 -3.23
C TYR A 108 2.68 5.93 -2.85
N ASN A 109 3.06 5.57 -1.62
CA ASN A 109 4.46 5.60 -1.19
C ASN A 109 5.31 4.61 -2.00
N GLY A 110 4.77 3.41 -2.24
CA GLY A 110 5.41 2.38 -3.05
C GLY A 110 5.67 2.85 -4.47
N MET A 111 4.65 3.37 -5.15
CA MET A 111 4.80 3.97 -6.48
C MET A 111 5.80 5.14 -6.47
N TRP A 112 5.62 6.09 -5.54
CA TRP A 112 6.44 7.30 -5.47
C TRP A 112 7.94 6.99 -5.31
N LEU A 113 8.26 5.97 -4.51
CA LEU A 113 9.64 5.52 -4.35
C LEU A 113 10.11 4.67 -5.53
N ALA A 114 9.26 3.77 -6.06
CA ALA A 114 9.60 2.93 -7.21
C ALA A 114 10.06 3.77 -8.40
N VAL A 115 9.27 4.77 -8.83
CA VAL A 115 9.65 5.58 -9.99
C VAL A 115 10.99 6.32 -9.78
N ARG A 116 11.32 6.69 -8.53
CA ARG A 116 12.61 7.30 -8.17
C ARG A 116 13.73 6.29 -8.05
N ALA A 117 13.45 5.06 -7.67
CA ALA A 117 14.42 3.99 -7.53
C ALA A 117 14.81 3.41 -8.89
N ASN A 118 13.90 3.32 -9.86
CA ASN A 118 14.14 2.70 -11.16
C ASN A 118 15.38 3.30 -11.87
N VAL A 119 15.46 4.63 -11.92
CA VAL A 119 16.60 5.34 -12.52
C VAL A 119 17.92 5.09 -11.79
N ARG A 120 17.86 4.94 -10.45
CA ARG A 120 19.03 4.67 -9.60
C ARG A 120 19.53 3.24 -9.76
N VAL A 121 18.62 2.29 -9.96
CA VAL A 121 18.94 0.90 -10.30
C VAL A 121 19.61 0.85 -11.66
N ALA A 122 19.06 1.54 -12.66
CA ALA A 122 19.64 1.62 -14.00
C ALA A 122 21.05 2.25 -13.99
N GLU A 123 21.27 3.30 -13.19
CA GLU A 123 22.60 3.92 -13.06
C GLU A 123 23.60 2.97 -12.39
N ALA A 124 23.21 2.27 -11.32
CA ALA A 124 24.07 1.27 -10.69
C ALA A 124 24.44 0.12 -11.64
N ALA A 125 23.50 -0.31 -12.48
CA ALA A 125 23.76 -1.30 -13.52
C ALA A 125 24.71 -0.76 -14.61
N ARG A 126 24.54 0.50 -15.03
CA ARG A 126 25.43 1.20 -15.98
C ARG A 126 26.87 1.30 -15.47
N GLN A 127 27.06 1.41 -14.15
CA GLN A 127 28.36 1.40 -13.49
C GLN A 127 28.95 -0.01 -13.27
N ASN A 128 28.38 -1.04 -13.91
CA ASN A 128 28.76 -2.46 -13.76
C ASN A 128 28.62 -2.99 -12.32
N SER A 129 27.74 -2.39 -11.50
CA SER A 129 27.50 -2.81 -10.12
C SER A 129 26.18 -3.57 -10.00
N ALA A 130 26.19 -4.85 -10.39
CA ALA A 130 25.01 -5.72 -10.25
C ALA A 130 24.54 -5.83 -8.79
N ALA A 131 25.49 -6.00 -7.85
CA ALA A 131 25.18 -6.03 -6.42
C ALA A 131 24.59 -4.69 -5.92
N GLY A 132 25.06 -3.56 -6.45
CA GLY A 132 24.51 -2.23 -6.13
C GLY A 132 23.08 -2.06 -6.65
N ALA A 133 22.83 -2.44 -7.91
CA ALA A 133 21.51 -2.40 -8.53
C ALA A 133 20.49 -3.24 -7.74
N VAL A 134 20.83 -4.50 -7.44
CA VAL A 134 19.98 -5.40 -6.64
C VAL A 134 19.75 -4.85 -5.24
N LYS A 135 20.78 -4.27 -4.59
CA LYS A 135 20.65 -3.69 -3.26
C LYS A 135 19.68 -2.50 -3.23
N ILE A 136 19.71 -1.62 -4.24
CA ILE A 136 18.77 -0.49 -4.35
C ILE A 136 17.35 -1.00 -4.59
N ALA A 137 17.17 -1.96 -5.52
CA ALA A 137 15.87 -2.57 -5.80
C ALA A 137 15.28 -3.26 -4.56
N PHE A 138 16.08 -4.09 -3.88
CA PHE A 138 15.65 -4.82 -2.69
C PHE A 138 15.29 -3.88 -1.53
N ARG A 139 16.09 -2.82 -1.31
CA ARG A 139 15.78 -1.81 -0.29
C ARG A 139 14.50 -1.04 -0.61
N THR A 140 14.23 -0.77 -1.88
CA THR A 140 12.98 -0.13 -2.33
C THR A 140 11.77 -0.99 -1.99
N GLY A 141 11.80 -2.29 -2.32
CA GLY A 141 10.76 -3.24 -1.89
C GLY A 141 10.66 -3.36 -0.36
N GLY A 142 11.79 -3.30 0.34
CA GLY A 142 11.84 -3.28 1.80
C GLY A 142 11.12 -2.08 2.42
N VAL A 143 11.15 -0.89 1.80
CA VAL A 143 10.37 0.26 2.28
C VAL A 143 8.87 -0.04 2.23
N VAL A 144 8.39 -0.61 1.12
CA VAL A 144 6.98 -0.98 0.98
C VAL A 144 6.58 -2.01 2.02
N GLY A 145 7.35 -3.09 2.16
CA GLY A 145 7.06 -4.14 3.15
C GLY A 145 7.02 -3.61 4.58
N MET A 146 8.00 -2.80 4.98
CA MET A 146 8.05 -2.22 6.34
C MET A 146 6.95 -1.17 6.56
N THR A 147 6.56 -0.43 5.53
CA THR A 147 5.42 0.50 5.59
C THR A 147 4.09 -0.26 5.75
N THR A 148 3.91 -1.36 5.01
CA THR A 148 2.74 -2.23 5.10
C THR A 148 2.57 -2.79 6.52
N VAL A 149 3.63 -3.39 7.07
CA VAL A 149 3.62 -3.95 8.42
C VAL A 149 3.40 -2.84 9.46
N GLY A 150 4.13 -1.72 9.34
CA GLY A 150 4.04 -0.60 10.25
C GLY A 150 2.65 0.01 10.32
N LEU A 151 2.03 0.34 9.18
CA LEU A 151 0.69 0.92 9.16
C LEU A 151 -0.40 -0.10 9.54
N GLY A 152 -0.24 -1.38 9.18
CA GLY A 152 -1.21 -2.42 9.52
C GLY A 152 -1.26 -2.67 11.03
N LEU A 153 -0.08 -2.82 11.67
CA LEU A 153 0.02 -2.96 13.12
C LEU A 153 -0.43 -1.70 13.85
N LEU A 154 -0.06 -0.52 13.36
CA LEU A 154 -0.49 0.75 13.94
C LEU A 154 -2.02 0.87 13.92
N GLY A 155 -2.65 0.63 12.76
CA GLY A 155 -4.09 0.71 12.62
C GLY A 155 -4.82 -0.26 13.55
N ALA A 156 -4.41 -1.52 13.57
CA ALA A 156 -5.05 -2.53 14.41
C ALA A 156 -4.84 -2.31 15.90
N SER A 157 -3.61 -1.97 16.33
CA SER A 157 -3.32 -1.68 17.74
C SER A 157 -4.08 -0.45 18.25
N LEU A 158 -4.28 0.57 17.42
CA LEU A 158 -5.12 1.72 17.76
C LEU A 158 -6.59 1.31 17.98
N VAL A 159 -7.15 0.44 17.14
CA VAL A 159 -8.53 -0.06 17.33
C VAL A 159 -8.63 -0.82 18.65
N VAL A 160 -7.71 -1.75 18.90
CA VAL A 160 -7.71 -2.58 20.12
C VAL A 160 -7.52 -1.71 21.38
N ALA A 161 -6.64 -0.72 21.34
CA ALA A 161 -6.40 0.18 22.47
C ALA A 161 -7.63 1.03 22.83
N ILE A 162 -8.38 1.52 21.82
CA ILE A 162 -9.52 2.42 22.01
C ILE A 162 -10.80 1.64 22.34
N TYR A 163 -11.12 0.60 21.56
CA TYR A 163 -12.40 -0.12 21.63
C TYR A 163 -12.33 -1.41 22.45
N ARG A 164 -11.14 -1.90 22.78
CA ARG A 164 -10.92 -3.04 23.70
C ARG A 164 -11.75 -4.26 23.30
N ALA A 165 -12.72 -4.65 24.14
CA ALA A 165 -13.60 -5.77 23.86
C ALA A 165 -14.36 -5.57 22.54
N ASP A 166 -14.79 -4.36 22.21
CA ASP A 166 -15.57 -4.08 21.00
C ASP A 166 -14.69 -3.90 19.75
N ALA A 167 -13.37 -4.04 19.88
CA ALA A 167 -12.41 -3.87 18.78
C ALA A 167 -12.72 -4.69 17.51
N PRO A 168 -13.14 -5.97 17.58
CA PRO A 168 -13.38 -6.74 16.36
C PRO A 168 -14.46 -6.13 15.45
N ALA A 169 -15.54 -5.59 16.04
CA ALA A 169 -16.63 -4.97 15.28
C ALA A 169 -16.21 -3.67 14.57
N VAL A 170 -15.16 -3.00 15.08
CA VAL A 170 -14.56 -1.81 14.46
C VAL A 170 -13.47 -2.19 13.46
N LEU A 171 -12.70 -3.24 13.74
CA LEU A 171 -11.66 -3.79 12.87
C LEU A 171 -12.22 -4.30 11.53
N GLU A 172 -13.46 -4.78 11.50
CA GLU A 172 -14.18 -5.07 10.24
C GLU A 172 -14.17 -3.88 9.29
N GLY A 173 -14.40 -2.67 9.82
CA GLY A 173 -14.35 -1.44 9.05
C GLY A 173 -12.95 -1.18 8.49
N PHE A 174 -11.92 -1.31 9.34
CA PHE A 174 -10.52 -1.13 8.95
C PHE A 174 -10.11 -2.08 7.81
N GLY A 175 -10.36 -3.39 7.97
CA GLY A 175 -10.08 -4.38 6.94
C GLY A 175 -10.85 -4.12 5.65
N PHE A 176 -12.13 -3.77 5.76
CA PHE A 176 -12.96 -3.47 4.59
C PHE A 176 -12.48 -2.23 3.83
N GLY A 177 -12.06 -1.18 4.54
CA GLY A 177 -11.49 0.02 3.93
C GLY A 177 -10.19 -0.25 3.20
N ALA A 178 -9.30 -1.04 3.82
CA ALA A 178 -8.07 -1.49 3.20
C ALA A 178 -8.34 -2.27 1.91
N ALA A 179 -9.30 -3.20 1.96
CA ALA A 179 -9.64 -4.08 0.85
C ALA A 179 -10.31 -3.39 -0.31
N MET A 180 -11.28 -2.52 -0.03
CA MET A 180 -11.97 -1.78 -1.07
C MET A 180 -11.00 -0.94 -1.89
N LEU A 181 -10.09 -0.21 -1.23
CA LEU A 181 -9.14 0.63 -1.96
C LEU A 181 -8.10 -0.20 -2.72
N ALA A 182 -7.58 -1.27 -2.13
CA ALA A 182 -6.62 -2.16 -2.77
C ALA A 182 -7.19 -2.80 -4.04
N MET A 183 -8.45 -3.26 -3.99
CA MET A 183 -9.15 -3.83 -5.15
C MET A 183 -9.13 -2.87 -6.35
N PHE A 184 -9.54 -1.62 -6.14
CA PHE A 184 -9.59 -0.65 -7.24
C PHE A 184 -8.20 -0.24 -7.73
N MET A 185 -7.23 -0.10 -6.83
CA MET A 185 -5.85 0.20 -7.19
C MET A 185 -5.27 -0.90 -8.08
N ARG A 186 -5.43 -2.16 -7.67
CA ARG A 186 -4.93 -3.33 -8.40
C ARG A 186 -5.63 -3.53 -9.73
N VAL A 187 -6.97 -3.49 -9.77
CA VAL A 187 -7.72 -3.68 -11.02
C VAL A 187 -7.46 -2.54 -11.99
N GLY A 188 -7.57 -1.30 -11.53
CA GLY A 188 -7.34 -0.15 -12.41
C GLY A 188 -5.91 -0.12 -12.94
N GLY A 189 -4.92 -0.20 -12.03
CA GLY A 189 -3.51 -0.20 -12.41
C GLY A 189 -3.16 -1.38 -13.31
N GLY A 190 -3.69 -2.56 -13.02
CA GLY A 190 -3.55 -3.79 -13.82
C GLY A 190 -4.08 -3.67 -15.24
N ILE A 191 -5.26 -3.06 -15.42
CA ILE A 191 -5.81 -2.78 -16.76
C ILE A 191 -4.89 -1.81 -17.52
N PHE A 192 -4.40 -0.77 -16.84
CA PHE A 192 -3.54 0.23 -17.46
C PHE A 192 -2.20 -0.38 -17.92
N THR A 193 -1.48 -1.08 -17.03
CA THR A 193 -0.20 -1.73 -17.38
C THR A 193 -0.39 -2.74 -18.49
N LYS A 194 -1.34 -3.68 -18.36
CA LYS A 194 -1.46 -4.77 -19.34
C LYS A 194 -1.98 -4.32 -20.70
N ALA A 195 -2.75 -3.24 -20.78
CA ALA A 195 -3.10 -2.64 -22.06
C ALA A 195 -1.89 -2.00 -22.75
N ALA A 196 -0.99 -1.36 -21.98
CA ALA A 196 0.20 -0.72 -22.52
C ALA A 196 1.29 -1.73 -22.90
N ASP A 197 1.62 -2.65 -21.99
CA ASP A 197 2.57 -3.77 -22.14
C ASP A 197 2.27 -4.58 -23.40
N VAL A 198 1.06 -5.15 -23.51
CA VAL A 198 0.66 -5.97 -24.66
C VAL A 198 0.67 -5.16 -25.96
N GLY A 199 0.26 -3.89 -25.92
CA GLY A 199 0.28 -3.02 -27.10
C GLY A 199 1.70 -2.68 -27.57
N ALA A 200 2.59 -2.39 -26.62
CA ALA A 200 3.98 -2.06 -26.89
C ALA A 200 4.72 -3.27 -27.48
N ASP A 201 4.56 -4.43 -26.86
CA ASP A 201 5.28 -5.64 -27.21
C ASP A 201 4.83 -6.24 -28.54
N LEU A 202 3.52 -6.32 -28.79
CA LEU A 202 3.03 -6.91 -30.04
C LEU A 202 3.44 -6.07 -31.26
N VAL A 203 3.19 -4.76 -31.22
CA VAL A 203 3.52 -3.90 -32.36
C VAL A 203 5.04 -3.74 -32.49
N GLY A 204 5.76 -3.57 -31.37
CA GLY A 204 7.20 -3.39 -31.37
C GLY A 204 7.96 -4.65 -31.80
N LYS A 205 7.84 -5.72 -31.03
CA LYS A 205 8.64 -6.94 -31.21
C LYS A 205 8.15 -7.78 -32.39
N VAL A 206 6.84 -7.95 -32.54
CA VAL A 206 6.27 -8.92 -33.49
C VAL A 206 6.03 -8.30 -34.87
N GLU A 207 5.46 -7.09 -34.94
CA GLU A 207 5.13 -6.47 -36.24
C GLU A 207 6.29 -5.68 -36.84
N GLN A 208 6.98 -4.87 -36.04
CA GLN A 208 8.04 -3.97 -36.51
C GLN A 208 9.46 -4.53 -36.33
N GLY A 209 9.63 -5.59 -35.53
CA GLY A 209 10.93 -6.20 -35.26
C GLY A 209 11.93 -5.28 -34.56
N ILE A 210 11.43 -4.29 -33.81
CA ILE A 210 12.27 -3.42 -32.96
C ILE A 210 12.46 -4.04 -31.56
N PRO A 211 13.56 -3.70 -30.86
CA PRO A 211 13.77 -4.17 -29.49
C PRO A 211 12.63 -3.79 -28.52
N GLU A 212 12.54 -4.53 -27.42
CA GLU A 212 11.76 -4.16 -26.24
C GLU A 212 12.21 -2.81 -25.67
N ASP A 213 11.26 -2.05 -25.11
CA ASP A 213 11.50 -0.71 -24.55
C ASP A 213 12.18 0.28 -25.51
N ASP A 214 12.04 0.08 -26.83
CA ASP A 214 12.66 0.95 -27.81
C ASP A 214 12.02 2.35 -27.80
N PRO A 215 12.81 3.45 -27.72
CA PRO A 215 12.28 4.80 -27.62
C PRO A 215 11.47 5.26 -28.84
N ARG A 216 11.52 4.54 -29.96
CA ARG A 216 10.69 4.79 -31.15
C ARG A 216 9.24 4.31 -30.97
N ASN A 217 9.00 3.40 -30.03
CA ASN A 217 7.67 2.88 -29.75
C ASN A 217 6.94 3.83 -28.78
N PRO A 218 5.83 4.47 -29.20
CA PRO A 218 5.12 5.45 -28.39
C PRO A 218 4.46 4.86 -27.13
N ALA A 219 4.29 3.54 -27.06
CA ALA A 219 3.66 2.87 -25.92
C ALA A 219 4.60 2.64 -24.73
N THR A 220 5.92 2.76 -24.92
CA THR A 220 6.94 2.41 -23.89
C THR A 220 6.85 3.25 -22.63
N ILE A 221 6.53 4.54 -22.75
CA ILE A 221 6.30 5.39 -21.56
C ILE A 221 5.05 4.95 -20.81
N ALA A 222 3.97 4.59 -21.51
CA ALA A 222 2.75 4.12 -20.87
C ALA A 222 2.97 2.77 -20.17
N ASP A 223 3.77 1.90 -20.77
CA ASP A 223 4.16 0.60 -20.19
C ASP A 223 4.93 0.78 -18.89
N ASN A 224 6.01 1.56 -18.93
CA ASN A 224 6.83 1.89 -17.76
C ASN A 224 6.03 2.65 -16.68
N VAL A 225 5.08 3.52 -17.06
CA VAL A 225 4.13 4.12 -16.11
C VAL A 225 3.25 3.03 -15.49
N GLY A 226 2.75 2.12 -16.32
CA GLY A 226 1.98 0.94 -15.96
C GLY A 226 2.62 0.12 -14.86
N ASP A 227 3.88 -0.24 -14.99
CA ASP A 227 4.61 -1.01 -13.97
C ASP A 227 4.60 -0.33 -12.60
N ASN A 228 4.67 1.00 -12.59
CA ASN A 228 4.67 1.76 -11.34
C ASN A 228 3.27 1.89 -10.74
N VAL A 229 2.22 2.02 -11.55
CA VAL A 229 0.84 2.20 -11.05
C VAL A 229 0.11 0.89 -10.77
N GLY A 230 0.39 -0.16 -11.55
CA GLY A 230 -0.17 -1.49 -11.37
C GLY A 230 0.71 -2.35 -10.48
N ASP A 231 1.90 -2.68 -10.99
CA ASP A 231 2.76 -3.69 -10.37
C ASP A 231 3.44 -3.20 -9.09
N CYS A 232 3.63 -1.89 -8.92
CA CYS A 232 4.10 -1.32 -7.66
C CYS A 232 2.94 -0.83 -6.77
N ALA A 233 2.17 0.17 -7.20
CA ALA A 233 1.13 0.77 -6.36
C ALA A 233 0.02 -0.21 -5.99
N GLY A 234 -0.50 -0.92 -7.00
CA GLY A 234 -1.58 -1.90 -6.85
C GLY A 234 -1.14 -3.08 -5.99
N MET A 235 0.03 -3.67 -6.27
CA MET A 235 0.57 -4.78 -5.47
C MET A 235 0.91 -4.38 -4.03
N ALA A 236 1.42 -3.16 -3.80
CA ALA A 236 1.69 -2.66 -2.46
C ALA A 236 0.40 -2.51 -1.63
N ALA A 237 -0.66 -1.95 -2.23
CA ALA A 237 -1.96 -1.82 -1.58
C ALA A 237 -2.61 -3.19 -1.31
N ASP A 238 -2.47 -4.12 -2.26
CA ASP A 238 -2.95 -5.51 -2.16
C ASP A 238 -2.26 -6.28 -1.03
N LEU A 239 -0.93 -6.16 -0.90
CA LEU A 239 -0.20 -6.75 0.23
C LEU A 239 -0.65 -6.16 1.57
N PHE A 240 -0.93 -4.85 1.62
CA PHE A 240 -1.46 -4.22 2.82
C PHE A 240 -2.86 -4.73 3.17
N GLU A 241 -3.74 -4.87 2.18
CA GLU A 241 -5.05 -5.48 2.35
C GLU A 241 -4.93 -6.89 2.94
N SER A 242 -4.14 -7.75 2.32
CA SER A 242 -4.06 -9.15 2.73
C SER A 242 -3.47 -9.28 4.13
N TYR A 243 -2.48 -8.44 4.46
CA TYR A 243 -1.92 -8.35 5.80
C TYR A 243 -2.97 -7.87 6.83
N ALA A 244 -3.64 -6.76 6.55
CA ALA A 244 -4.63 -6.16 7.44
C ALA A 244 -5.82 -7.11 7.67
N VAL A 245 -6.38 -7.70 6.62
CA VAL A 245 -7.52 -8.62 6.70
C VAL A 245 -7.13 -9.90 7.43
N THR A 246 -5.94 -10.45 7.19
CA THR A 246 -5.46 -11.64 7.93
C THR A 246 -5.32 -11.33 9.41
N LEU A 247 -4.76 -10.18 9.76
CA LEU A 247 -4.63 -9.74 11.15
C LEU A 247 -5.99 -9.51 11.82
N VAL A 248 -6.91 -8.84 11.13
CA VAL A 248 -8.28 -8.61 11.61
C VAL A 248 -9.02 -9.93 11.83
N ALA A 249 -8.93 -10.86 10.88
CA ALA A 249 -9.54 -12.18 10.99
C ALA A 249 -8.98 -12.97 12.17
N ALA A 250 -7.66 -12.93 12.38
CA ALA A 250 -7.01 -13.57 13.52
C ALA A 250 -7.52 -13.02 14.86
N LEU A 251 -7.69 -11.69 14.99
CA LEU A 251 -8.21 -11.05 16.21
C LEU A 251 -9.70 -11.36 16.44
N ILE A 252 -10.52 -11.39 15.38
CA ILE A 252 -11.93 -11.77 15.48
C ILE A 252 -12.06 -13.23 15.97
N LEU A 253 -11.32 -14.15 15.34
CA LEU A 253 -11.32 -15.57 15.73
C LEU A 253 -10.73 -15.79 17.12
N GLY A 254 -9.64 -15.09 17.45
CA GLY A 254 -9.01 -15.11 18.75
C GLY A 254 -9.99 -14.71 19.85
N LYS A 255 -10.70 -13.59 19.67
CA LYS A 255 -11.74 -13.18 20.62
C LYS A 255 -12.87 -14.21 20.72
N ALA A 256 -13.33 -14.74 19.60
CA ALA A 256 -14.42 -15.73 19.59
C ALA A 256 -14.05 -17.02 20.33
N ALA A 257 -12.79 -17.46 20.24
CA ALA A 257 -12.30 -18.69 20.85
C ALA A 257 -11.84 -18.51 22.31
N PHE A 258 -11.14 -17.41 22.62
CA PHE A 258 -10.41 -17.22 23.88
C PHE A 258 -10.84 -15.96 24.66
N GLY A 259 -11.85 -15.22 24.20
CA GLY A 259 -12.33 -14.00 24.86
C GLY A 259 -11.27 -12.90 24.87
N ASN A 260 -11.01 -12.29 26.03
CA ASN A 260 -10.04 -11.20 26.16
C ASN A 260 -8.58 -11.64 26.00
N GLU A 261 -8.27 -12.93 26.16
CA GLU A 261 -6.91 -13.46 25.99
C GLU A 261 -6.55 -13.66 24.51
N GLY A 262 -7.55 -13.69 23.62
CA GLY A 262 -7.35 -13.80 22.18
C GLY A 262 -7.27 -12.46 21.44
N LEU A 263 -7.33 -11.34 22.16
CA LEU A 263 -7.16 -9.95 21.67
C LEU A 263 -5.79 -9.41 22.06
#